data_AF-A0A956R8D4-F1
#
_entry.id   AF-A0A956R8D4-F1
#
_cell.length_a   1.000
_cell.length_b   1.000
_cell.length_c   1.000
_cell.angle_alpha   90.00
_cell.angle_beta   90.00
_cell.angle_gamma   90.00
#
_symmetry.space_group_name_H-M   'P 1'
#
loop_
_entity.id
_entity.type
_entity.pdbx_description
1 polymer ?
#
loop_
_entity_poly.entity_id
_entity_poly.type
_entity_poly.pdbx_seq_one_letter_code
_entity_poly.pdbx_strand_id
1 'polypeptide(L)'
;CFDVSLPIHGKGAMRLPVPTGHRVVQGTTFLDEQTIALHVTDEGHAAIDLGRGAEGVLRYQTTPAPDPGPAPALRTVPELTDELRGLTRDLSALPVNKRVGELLGYVREHVAYDRSAQMAERHTEAQARGMGFIARTLALGKGDCDVQNGLLVALLQAAEVPARLAVGYLGADGQTHPWLHAWVEYRDEHGRWQIADASEGGSATPVVMARTPLSPSEPAEVGPRPSPVPSEPGEPGEPGEPGPTPEVSRVEAGPEDAGDPPALALPRDEASPEAEAMAPAVEAAPEPEDRWPLWVWPTLSLSLLLGAVGTLLGGRTHRDFKLDRSADLSRLLQGVLQQPGAFGAMSALLYRPLVPLVGDRAVSLHRARELAAKGRLYRTHAAPPLAQRASRAGAAVLDTQSPEGQTVADALGAVDLDVWDARLRESWTTPLVDDINRMLRQRRERWSLRVAPQVGGRIAALDFDALRVRMPGLHGSRVVIVEASSPFLVEAEARHAHAPRSAAFAVLDQVADQLDLPEDRRAALLSDGARAAILESFAAGPPP
;
A
#
# COMPACT_ATOMS: atom_id res chain seq x y z
N CYS A 1 12.63 -8.48 12.45
CA CYS A 1 11.62 -9.56 12.54
C CYS A 1 10.24 -8.95 12.36
N PHE A 2 9.26 -9.73 11.92
CA PHE A 2 7.85 -9.34 11.87
C PHE A 2 7.04 -10.25 12.78
N ASP A 3 6.19 -9.67 13.62
CA ASP A 3 5.14 -10.37 14.34
C ASP A 3 3.89 -10.43 13.45
N VAL A 4 3.42 -11.65 13.16
CA VAL A 4 2.23 -11.89 12.35
C VAL A 4 1.12 -12.40 13.25
N SER A 5 -0.09 -11.85 13.09
CA SER A 5 -1.31 -12.28 13.77
C SER A 5 -2.44 -12.39 12.74
N LEU A 6 -2.95 -13.59 12.51
CA LEU A 6 -3.90 -13.92 11.46
C LEU A 6 -5.10 -14.68 12.05
N PRO A 7 -6.34 -14.16 11.94
CA PRO A 7 -7.52 -14.96 12.23
C PRO A 7 -7.64 -16.07 11.17
N ILE A 8 -7.79 -17.32 11.63
CA ILE A 8 -7.94 -18.48 10.76
C ILE A 8 -9.23 -19.22 11.10
N HIS A 9 -9.87 -19.76 10.06
CA HIS A 9 -10.96 -20.73 10.18
C HIS A 9 -10.85 -21.68 8.99
N GLY A 10 -10.57 -22.96 9.25
CA GLY A 10 -10.34 -23.92 8.19
C GLY A 10 -9.94 -25.30 8.72
N LYS A 11 -9.61 -26.22 7.80
CA LYS A 11 -9.22 -27.60 8.11
C LYS A 11 -8.05 -28.04 7.22
N GLY A 12 -7.31 -29.06 7.66
CA GLY A 12 -6.16 -29.60 6.94
C GLY A 12 -4.93 -28.70 6.93
N ALA A 13 -4.01 -28.95 6.01
CA ALA A 13 -2.76 -28.21 5.91
C ALA A 13 -2.97 -26.78 5.42
N MET A 14 -2.38 -25.81 6.10
CA MET A 14 -2.39 -24.39 5.75
C MET A 14 -0.96 -23.87 5.62
N ARG A 15 -0.64 -23.24 4.48
CA ARG A 15 0.63 -22.54 4.28
C ARG A 15 0.62 -21.22 5.05
N LEU A 16 1.71 -20.90 5.72
CA LEU A 16 1.84 -19.65 6.47
C LEU A 16 2.30 -18.52 5.54
N PRO A 17 1.69 -17.32 5.61
CA PRO A 17 2.17 -16.18 4.86
C PRO A 17 3.53 -15.70 5.36
N VAL A 18 4.57 -15.83 4.54
CA VAL A 18 5.94 -15.45 4.89
C VAL A 18 6.45 -14.46 3.84
N PRO A 19 6.96 -13.28 4.23
CA PRO A 19 7.56 -12.35 3.28
C PRO A 19 8.68 -13.01 2.46
N THR A 20 8.86 -12.58 1.21
CA THR A 20 9.98 -13.05 0.39
C THR A 20 11.31 -12.81 1.10
N GLY A 21 12.17 -13.82 1.16
CA GLY A 21 13.45 -13.77 1.87
C GLY A 21 13.36 -13.89 3.40
N HIS A 22 12.18 -14.21 3.95
CA HIS A 22 12.00 -14.50 5.36
C HIS A 22 11.76 -15.98 5.64
N ARG A 23 11.88 -16.36 6.91
CA ARG A 23 11.42 -17.65 7.45
C ARG A 23 10.66 -17.45 8.75
N VAL A 24 9.76 -18.38 9.05
CA VAL A 24 9.11 -18.46 10.35
C VAL A 24 10.15 -18.86 11.41
N VAL A 25 10.17 -18.13 12.52
CA VAL A 25 11.04 -18.44 13.67
C VAL A 25 10.46 -19.67 14.36
N GLN A 26 11.24 -20.75 14.42
CA GLN A 26 10.81 -22.00 15.06
C GLN A 26 10.42 -21.77 16.52
N GLY A 27 9.32 -22.38 16.97
CA GLY A 27 8.81 -22.22 18.33
C GLY A 27 7.98 -20.96 18.57
N THR A 28 7.73 -20.15 17.54
CA THR A 28 6.89 -18.94 17.67
C THR A 28 5.46 -19.12 17.16
N THR A 29 5.08 -20.31 16.68
CA THR A 29 3.76 -20.56 16.08
C THR A 29 2.73 -20.97 17.13
N PHE A 30 1.75 -20.11 17.38
CA PHE A 30 0.68 -20.31 18.36
C PHE A 30 -0.69 -20.09 17.72
N LEU A 31 -1.69 -20.92 18.02
CA LEU A 31 -3.10 -20.64 17.74
C LEU A 31 -3.82 -20.33 19.04
N ASP A 32 -4.28 -19.08 19.16
CA ASP A 32 -4.73 -18.42 20.39
C ASP A 32 -3.65 -18.40 21.48
N GLU A 33 -3.38 -19.55 22.10
CA GLU A 33 -2.31 -19.78 23.10
C GLU A 33 -1.66 -21.16 22.97
N GLN A 34 -2.16 -22.03 22.08
CA GLN A 34 -1.65 -23.38 21.91
C GLN A 34 -0.54 -23.41 20.86
N THR A 35 0.62 -23.95 21.21
CA THR A 35 1.71 -24.18 20.25
C THR A 35 1.27 -25.16 19.16
N ILE A 36 1.46 -24.77 17.90
CA ILE A 36 1.21 -25.62 16.74
C ILE A 36 2.53 -26.02 16.09
N ALA A 37 2.63 -27.29 15.69
CA ALA A 37 3.79 -27.80 14.98
C ALA A 37 3.93 -27.13 13.61
N LEU A 38 5.11 -26.55 13.39
CA LEU A 38 5.50 -26.00 12.11
C LEU A 38 6.15 -27.10 11.27
N HIS A 39 5.70 -27.23 10.03
CA HIS A 39 6.27 -28.12 9.03
C HIS A 39 6.74 -27.32 7.81
N VAL A 40 7.65 -27.89 7.03
CA VAL A 40 8.10 -27.32 5.76
C VAL A 40 7.58 -28.23 4.65
N THR A 41 6.84 -27.66 3.71
CA THR A 41 6.36 -28.38 2.52
C THR A 41 7.54 -28.76 1.60
N ASP A 42 7.32 -29.68 0.67
CA ASP A 42 8.33 -30.04 -0.37
C ASP A 42 8.78 -28.85 -1.23
N GLU A 43 7.99 -27.75 -1.24
CA GLU A 43 8.29 -26.50 -1.95
C GLU A 43 9.05 -25.49 -1.07
N GLY A 44 9.40 -25.86 0.16
CA GLY A 44 10.11 -25.01 1.12
C GLY A 44 9.22 -24.03 1.88
N HIS A 45 7.89 -24.07 1.69
CA HIS A 45 6.97 -23.19 2.42
C HIS A 45 6.73 -23.68 3.85
N ALA A 46 6.70 -22.75 4.79
CA ALA A 46 6.21 -22.97 6.15
C ALA A 46 4.72 -23.32 6.12
N ALA A 47 4.31 -24.36 6.83
CA ALA A 47 2.92 -24.80 6.91
C ALA A 47 2.59 -25.36 8.30
N ILE A 48 1.31 -25.35 8.62
CA ILE A 48 0.73 -26.00 9.82
C ILE A 48 -0.39 -26.95 9.40
N ASP A 49 -0.72 -27.91 10.24
CA ASP A 49 -1.89 -28.78 10.05
C ASP A 49 -3.00 -28.41 11.04
N LEU A 50 -4.16 -28.00 10.51
CA LEU A 50 -5.37 -27.66 11.26
C LEU A 50 -6.26 -28.89 11.52
N GLY A 51 -5.85 -30.08 11.07
CA GLY A 51 -6.55 -31.33 11.30
C GLY A 51 -7.98 -31.32 10.76
N ARG A 52 -8.96 -31.64 11.61
CA ARG A 52 -10.39 -31.69 11.24
C ARG A 52 -11.07 -30.31 11.16
N GLY A 53 -10.39 -29.27 11.61
CA GLY A 53 -10.98 -27.96 11.78
C GLY A 53 -10.30 -27.20 12.91
N ALA A 54 -9.94 -25.96 12.67
CA ALA A 54 -9.43 -25.03 13.65
C ALA A 54 -10.00 -23.64 13.37
N GLU A 55 -10.30 -22.92 14.43
CA GLU A 55 -10.71 -21.51 14.42
C GLU A 55 -9.95 -20.80 15.54
N GLY A 56 -9.48 -19.58 15.30
CA GLY A 56 -8.73 -18.79 16.30
C GLY A 56 -7.78 -17.80 15.66
N VAL A 57 -6.90 -17.21 16.46
CA VAL A 57 -5.85 -16.27 16.00
C VAL A 57 -4.50 -16.97 15.96
N LEU A 58 -3.99 -17.22 14.77
CA LEU A 58 -2.64 -17.72 14.56
C LEU A 58 -1.62 -16.60 14.72
N ARG A 59 -0.65 -16.78 15.60
CA ARG A 59 0.49 -15.87 15.85
C ARG A 59 1.80 -16.56 15.53
N TYR A 60 2.72 -15.86 14.86
CA TYR A 60 4.08 -16.31 14.64
C TYR A 60 5.02 -15.17 14.27
N GLN A 61 6.32 -15.39 14.44
CA GLN A 61 7.33 -14.44 14.02
C GLN A 61 8.00 -14.88 12.73
N THR A 62 8.36 -13.92 11.89
CA THR A 62 9.25 -14.14 10.76
C THR A 62 10.52 -13.31 10.88
N THR A 63 11.63 -13.83 10.36
CA THR A 63 12.92 -13.12 10.33
C THR A 63 13.55 -13.24 8.94
N PRO A 64 14.29 -12.22 8.47
CA PRO A 64 15.12 -12.37 7.29
C PRO A 64 16.02 -13.59 7.45
N ALA A 65 16.02 -14.45 6.45
CA ALA A 65 16.84 -15.65 6.47
C ALA A 65 17.33 -15.97 5.06
N PRO A 66 18.54 -16.54 4.92
CA PRO A 66 18.97 -17.12 3.66
C PRO A 66 17.90 -18.10 3.19
N ASP A 67 17.63 -18.10 1.89
CA ASP A 67 16.57 -18.92 1.31
C ASP A 67 16.81 -20.44 1.54
N PRO A 68 15.77 -21.27 1.82
CA PRO A 68 15.93 -22.59 2.41
C PRO A 68 16.58 -23.71 1.61
N GLY A 69 16.88 -23.55 0.33
CA GLY A 69 17.53 -24.65 -0.38
C GLY A 69 17.42 -24.61 -1.89
N PRO A 70 17.60 -25.77 -2.54
CA PRO A 70 17.54 -25.87 -3.99
C PRO A 70 16.17 -25.41 -4.50
N ALA A 71 16.14 -24.92 -5.74
CA ALA A 71 14.90 -24.54 -6.39
C ALA A 71 13.88 -25.69 -6.34
N PRO A 72 12.58 -25.41 -6.18
CA PRO A 72 11.57 -26.45 -6.23
C PRO A 72 11.72 -27.24 -7.54
N ALA A 73 11.61 -28.57 -7.45
CA ALA A 73 11.69 -29.42 -8.63
C ALA A 73 10.64 -28.96 -9.66
N LEU A 74 11.06 -28.85 -10.93
CA LEU A 74 10.13 -28.58 -12.02
C LEU A 74 9.09 -29.71 -12.04
N ARG A 75 7.84 -29.36 -11.77
CA ARG A 75 6.72 -30.29 -11.85
C ARG A 75 6.16 -30.23 -13.26
N THR A 76 5.95 -31.40 -13.85
CA THR A 76 5.09 -31.48 -15.04
C THR A 76 3.69 -31.03 -14.64
N VAL A 77 3.10 -30.16 -15.46
CA VAL A 77 1.75 -29.66 -15.26
C VAL A 77 0.83 -30.43 -16.20
N PRO A 78 0.26 -31.57 -15.76
CA PRO A 78 -0.45 -32.49 -16.66
C PRO A 78 -1.72 -31.89 -17.28
N GLU A 79 -2.28 -30.87 -16.65
CA GLU A 79 -3.56 -30.25 -17.04
C GLU A 79 -3.43 -29.16 -18.12
N LEU A 80 -2.24 -28.97 -18.72
CA LEU A 80 -2.08 -27.98 -19.80
C LEU A 80 -2.79 -28.44 -21.09
N THR A 81 -3.58 -27.53 -21.66
CA THR A 81 -4.12 -27.68 -23.01
C THR A 81 -2.99 -27.76 -24.03
N ASP A 82 -3.26 -28.36 -25.19
CA ASP A 82 -2.23 -28.52 -26.24
C ASP A 82 -1.71 -27.17 -26.74
N GLU A 83 -2.57 -26.14 -26.77
CA GLU A 83 -2.22 -24.77 -27.09
C GLU A 83 -1.19 -24.20 -26.11
N LEU A 84 -1.47 -24.26 -24.80
CA LEU A 84 -0.54 -23.78 -23.78
C LEU A 84 0.77 -24.58 -23.78
N ARG A 85 0.70 -25.88 -24.05
CA ARG A 85 1.90 -26.73 -24.17
C ARG A 85 2.75 -26.34 -25.38
N GLY A 86 2.13 -25.90 -26.47
CA GLY A 86 2.81 -25.28 -27.61
C GLY A 86 3.50 -23.97 -27.19
N LEU A 87 2.73 -23.05 -26.61
CA LEU A 87 3.22 -21.75 -26.13
C LEU A 87 4.43 -21.90 -25.19
N THR A 88 4.32 -22.71 -24.14
CA THR A 88 5.41 -22.83 -23.15
C THR A 88 6.65 -23.52 -23.71
N ARG A 89 6.48 -24.44 -24.67
CA ARG A 89 7.60 -25.08 -25.38
C ARG A 89 8.33 -24.09 -26.28
N ASP A 90 7.61 -23.25 -27.00
CA ASP A 90 8.23 -22.25 -27.88
C ASP A 90 9.00 -21.20 -27.06
N LEU A 91 8.47 -20.83 -25.89
CA LEU A 91 9.13 -19.90 -24.98
C LEU A 91 10.35 -20.50 -24.26
N SER A 92 10.46 -21.82 -24.09
CA SER A 92 11.56 -22.43 -23.33
C SER A 92 12.94 -22.21 -23.96
N ALA A 93 13.01 -21.82 -25.24
CA ALA A 93 14.26 -21.44 -25.92
C ALA A 93 14.73 -20.01 -25.61
N LEU A 94 13.90 -19.17 -24.97
CA LEU A 94 14.21 -17.76 -24.71
C LEU A 94 14.95 -17.55 -23.37
N PRO A 95 15.58 -16.39 -23.14
CA PRO A 95 16.06 -15.99 -21.81
C PRO A 95 14.93 -15.98 -20.76
N VAL A 96 15.23 -16.33 -19.50
CA VAL A 96 14.20 -16.51 -18.45
C VAL A 96 13.33 -15.27 -18.29
N ASN A 97 13.93 -14.08 -18.25
CA ASN A 97 13.19 -12.82 -18.09
C ASN A 97 12.22 -12.57 -19.25
N LYS A 98 12.58 -13.00 -20.47
CA LYS A 98 11.69 -12.89 -21.62
C LYS A 98 10.53 -13.88 -21.50
N ARG A 99 10.78 -15.13 -21.07
CA ARG A 99 9.69 -16.11 -20.80
C ARG A 99 8.71 -15.56 -19.78
N VAL A 100 9.22 -15.00 -18.68
CA VAL A 100 8.40 -14.41 -17.61
C VAL A 100 7.58 -13.25 -18.15
N GLY A 101 8.17 -12.32 -18.90
CA GLY A 101 7.45 -11.19 -19.48
C GLY A 101 6.32 -11.60 -20.42
N GLU A 102 6.58 -12.55 -21.33
CA GLU A 102 5.57 -13.06 -22.29
C GLU A 102 4.43 -13.79 -21.57
N LEU A 103 4.74 -14.68 -20.62
CA LEU A 103 3.73 -15.42 -19.86
C LEU A 103 2.93 -14.52 -18.91
N LEU A 104 3.58 -13.51 -18.33
CA LEU A 104 2.91 -12.49 -17.52
C LEU A 104 1.91 -11.70 -18.37
N GLY A 105 2.31 -11.28 -19.56
CA GLY A 105 1.44 -10.63 -20.54
C GLY A 105 0.25 -11.51 -20.92
N TYR A 106 0.52 -12.78 -21.24
CA TYR A 106 -0.51 -13.77 -21.56
C TYR A 106 -1.57 -13.90 -20.45
N VAL A 107 -1.15 -14.07 -19.19
CA VAL A 107 -2.11 -14.21 -18.07
C VAL A 107 -2.95 -12.95 -17.91
N ARG A 108 -2.34 -11.76 -17.98
CA ARG A 108 -3.06 -10.47 -17.87
C ARG A 108 -4.08 -10.27 -18.99
N GLU A 109 -3.77 -10.73 -20.19
CA GLU A 109 -4.69 -10.64 -21.34
C GLU A 109 -5.87 -11.61 -21.21
N HIS A 110 -5.66 -12.81 -20.66
CA HIS A 110 -6.66 -13.88 -20.64
C HIS A 110 -7.45 -13.97 -19.34
N VAL A 111 -6.98 -13.39 -18.25
CA VAL A 111 -7.62 -13.47 -16.93
C VAL A 111 -7.74 -12.06 -16.34
N ALA A 112 -8.94 -11.50 -16.36
CA ALA A 112 -9.22 -10.21 -15.74
C ALA A 112 -9.28 -10.35 -14.21
N TYR A 113 -8.83 -9.32 -13.49
CA TYR A 113 -8.83 -9.33 -12.03
C TYR A 113 -10.24 -9.19 -11.46
N ASP A 114 -10.70 -10.16 -10.67
CA ASP A 114 -12.04 -10.17 -10.07
C ASP A 114 -12.02 -10.88 -8.72
N ARG A 115 -12.17 -10.08 -7.65
CA ARG A 115 -12.24 -10.55 -6.25
C ARG A 115 -13.65 -10.63 -5.69
N SER A 116 -14.67 -10.67 -6.54
CA SER A 116 -16.06 -10.74 -6.09
C SER A 116 -16.40 -12.11 -5.49
N ALA A 117 -17.27 -12.13 -4.47
CA ALA A 117 -17.76 -13.38 -3.89
C ALA A 117 -18.42 -14.28 -4.96
N GLN A 118 -19.15 -13.67 -5.90
CA GLN A 118 -19.75 -14.38 -7.03
C GLN A 118 -18.69 -15.11 -7.89
N MET A 119 -17.52 -14.50 -8.11
CA MET A 119 -16.46 -15.16 -8.88
C MET A 119 -15.88 -16.35 -8.10
N ALA A 120 -15.67 -16.21 -6.79
CA ALA A 120 -15.23 -17.31 -5.93
C ALA A 120 -16.23 -18.50 -5.93
N GLU A 121 -17.54 -18.21 -5.87
CA GLU A 121 -18.60 -19.21 -6.00
C GLU A 121 -18.52 -19.94 -7.36
N ARG A 122 -18.36 -19.20 -8.47
CA ARG A 122 -18.23 -19.80 -9.80
C ARG A 122 -17.01 -20.71 -9.95
N HIS A 123 -15.88 -20.34 -9.35
CA HIS A 123 -14.68 -21.19 -9.28
C HIS A 123 -14.95 -22.46 -8.47
N THR A 124 -15.62 -22.34 -7.32
CA THR A 124 -16.01 -23.47 -6.46
C THR A 124 -16.95 -24.43 -7.19
N GLU A 125 -17.97 -23.91 -7.88
CA GLU A 125 -18.88 -24.71 -8.72
C GLU A 125 -18.15 -25.41 -9.87
N ALA A 126 -17.21 -24.72 -10.54
CA ALA A 126 -16.43 -25.30 -11.62
C ALA A 126 -15.55 -26.45 -11.12
N GLN A 127 -14.91 -26.28 -9.95
CA GLN A 127 -14.16 -27.33 -9.29
C GLN A 127 -15.04 -28.52 -8.89
N ALA A 128 -16.25 -28.26 -8.36
CA ALA A 128 -17.21 -29.31 -8.00
C ALA A 128 -17.67 -30.13 -9.23
N ARG A 129 -17.66 -29.53 -10.43
CA ARG A 129 -17.88 -30.21 -11.71
C ARG A 129 -16.65 -30.97 -12.24
N GLY A 130 -15.55 -31.01 -11.48
CA GLY A 130 -14.33 -31.72 -11.86
C GLY A 130 -13.43 -30.96 -12.83
N MET A 131 -13.62 -29.65 -13.03
CA MET A 131 -12.70 -28.88 -13.88
C MET A 131 -11.37 -28.65 -13.16
N GLY A 132 -10.27 -29.04 -13.83
CA GLY A 132 -8.91 -28.73 -13.42
C GLY A 132 -8.65 -27.22 -13.27
N PHE A 133 -7.58 -26.85 -12.57
CA PHE A 133 -7.33 -25.44 -12.22
C PHE A 133 -7.10 -24.56 -13.44
N ILE A 134 -6.25 -25.01 -14.36
CA ILE A 134 -5.90 -24.24 -15.56
C ILE A 134 -7.12 -24.09 -16.47
N ALA A 135 -7.84 -25.19 -16.70
CA ALA A 135 -9.04 -25.20 -17.52
C ALA A 135 -10.13 -24.27 -16.95
N ARG A 136 -10.40 -24.33 -15.64
CA ARG A 136 -11.42 -23.45 -15.04
C ARG A 136 -11.03 -21.98 -15.08
N THR A 137 -9.76 -21.65 -14.81
CA THR A 137 -9.28 -20.26 -14.79
C THR A 137 -9.43 -19.61 -16.16
N LEU A 138 -9.04 -20.31 -17.23
CA LEU A 138 -9.18 -19.81 -18.59
C LEU A 138 -10.63 -19.79 -19.07
N ALA A 139 -11.44 -20.79 -18.72
CA ALA A 139 -12.86 -20.81 -19.09
C ALA A 139 -13.67 -19.69 -18.41
N LEU A 140 -13.33 -19.32 -17.18
CA LEU A 140 -13.96 -18.20 -16.46
C LEU A 140 -13.39 -16.85 -16.89
N GLY A 141 -12.13 -16.81 -17.34
CA GLY A 141 -11.42 -15.61 -17.79
C GLY A 141 -11.26 -14.55 -16.70
N LYS A 142 -11.46 -14.93 -15.44
CA LYS A 142 -11.51 -14.04 -14.28
C LYS A 142 -11.04 -14.73 -13.02
N GLY A 143 -10.41 -13.98 -12.14
CA GLY A 143 -10.00 -14.44 -10.81
C GLY A 143 -9.25 -13.37 -10.04
N ASP A 144 -9.06 -13.62 -8.76
CA ASP A 144 -8.26 -12.81 -7.84
C ASP A 144 -6.76 -13.17 -7.95
N CYS A 145 -5.96 -12.65 -7.00
CA CYS A 145 -4.49 -12.66 -7.11
C CYS A 145 -3.91 -14.08 -7.07
N ASP A 146 -4.49 -15.00 -6.31
CA ASP A 146 -4.03 -16.39 -6.23
C ASP A 146 -4.41 -17.18 -7.49
N VAL A 147 -5.57 -16.93 -8.10
CA VAL A 147 -5.98 -17.53 -9.36
C VAL A 147 -5.05 -17.10 -10.51
N GLN A 148 -4.78 -15.80 -10.64
CA GLN A 148 -3.90 -15.31 -11.71
C GLN A 148 -2.46 -15.74 -11.52
N ASN A 149 -1.89 -15.54 -10.33
CA ASN A 149 -0.50 -15.91 -10.07
C ASN A 149 -0.32 -17.43 -10.00
N GLY A 150 -1.33 -18.19 -9.61
CA GLY A 150 -1.34 -19.64 -9.71
C GLY A 150 -1.26 -20.13 -11.16
N LEU A 151 -2.00 -19.49 -12.08
CA LEU A 151 -1.89 -19.79 -13.51
C LEU A 151 -0.49 -19.43 -14.02
N LEU A 152 0.05 -18.27 -13.64
CA LEU A 152 1.40 -17.86 -14.03
C LEU A 152 2.46 -18.85 -13.55
N VAL A 153 2.39 -19.34 -12.30
CA VAL A 153 3.30 -20.39 -11.78
C VAL A 153 3.24 -21.65 -12.64
N ALA A 154 2.03 -22.11 -12.97
CA ALA A 154 1.86 -23.31 -13.79
C ALA A 154 2.49 -23.15 -15.18
N LEU A 155 2.31 -21.99 -15.82
CA LEU A 155 2.89 -21.70 -17.13
C LEU A 155 4.42 -21.56 -17.05
N LEU A 156 4.95 -20.92 -16.01
CA LEU A 156 6.39 -20.77 -15.80
C LEU A 156 7.08 -22.12 -15.59
N GLN A 157 6.51 -22.98 -14.75
CA GLN A 157 7.04 -24.33 -14.53
C GLN A 157 7.05 -25.15 -15.83
N ALA A 158 6.01 -25.01 -16.65
CA ALA A 158 5.92 -25.66 -17.95
C ALA A 158 6.84 -25.06 -19.03
N ALA A 159 7.31 -23.82 -18.84
CA ALA A 159 8.36 -23.18 -19.63
C ALA A 159 9.76 -23.37 -19.00
N GLU A 160 9.90 -24.36 -18.10
CA GLU A 160 11.13 -24.75 -17.42
C GLU A 160 11.74 -23.64 -16.53
N VAL A 161 10.90 -22.74 -16.01
CA VAL A 161 11.30 -21.72 -15.04
C VAL A 161 10.89 -22.19 -13.64
N PRO A 162 11.84 -22.41 -12.71
CA PRO A 162 11.51 -22.75 -11.33
C PRO A 162 10.74 -21.58 -10.69
N ALA A 163 9.47 -21.82 -10.39
CA ALA A 163 8.56 -20.83 -9.84
C ALA A 163 7.68 -21.42 -8.73
N ARG A 164 7.23 -20.57 -7.80
CA ARG A 164 6.29 -20.92 -6.74
C ARG A 164 5.33 -19.77 -6.45
N LEU A 165 4.16 -20.12 -5.93
CA LEU A 165 3.18 -19.14 -5.45
C LEU A 165 3.53 -18.75 -4.02
N ALA A 166 3.83 -17.48 -3.80
CA ALA A 166 3.99 -16.91 -2.47
C ALA A 166 2.72 -16.15 -2.08
N VAL A 167 2.40 -16.18 -0.79
CA VAL A 167 1.27 -15.44 -0.21
C VAL A 167 1.78 -14.71 1.02
N GLY A 168 1.41 -13.45 1.17
CA GLY A 168 1.85 -12.64 2.30
C GLY A 168 1.32 -11.22 2.25
N TYR A 169 1.93 -10.35 3.05
CA TYR A 169 1.60 -8.92 3.08
C TYR A 169 2.53 -8.17 2.15
N LEU A 170 1.98 -7.25 1.34
CA LEU A 170 2.79 -6.35 0.52
C LEU A 170 3.32 -5.22 1.39
N GLY A 171 4.62 -4.94 1.28
CA GLY A 171 5.24 -3.77 1.89
C GLY A 171 5.49 -2.67 0.85
N ALA A 172 5.14 -1.43 1.15
CA ALA A 172 5.49 -0.25 0.36
C ALA A 172 5.97 0.86 1.30
N ASP A 173 7.07 1.52 0.95
CA ASP A 173 7.64 2.65 1.71
C ASP A 173 7.84 2.38 3.22
N GLY A 174 8.26 1.16 3.56
CA GLY A 174 8.49 0.73 4.94
C GLY A 174 7.22 0.43 5.74
N GLN A 175 6.05 0.47 5.11
CA GLN A 175 4.76 0.10 5.71
C GLN A 175 4.22 -1.18 5.08
N THR A 176 3.50 -1.98 5.86
CA THR A 176 2.80 -3.17 5.36
C THR A 176 1.34 -2.84 5.04
N HIS A 177 0.86 -3.26 3.87
CA HIS A 177 -0.55 -3.21 3.54
C HIS A 177 -1.30 -4.30 4.32
N PRO A 178 -2.47 -4.01 4.91
CA PRO A 178 -3.16 -4.94 5.80
C PRO A 178 -3.92 -6.05 5.06
N TRP A 179 -3.63 -6.29 3.78
CA TRP A 179 -4.32 -7.27 2.95
C TRP A 179 -3.33 -8.37 2.55
N LEU A 180 -3.81 -9.62 2.58
CA LEU A 180 -3.06 -10.72 1.99
C LEU A 180 -3.07 -10.56 0.47
N HIS A 181 -1.92 -10.84 -0.12
CA HIS A 181 -1.72 -10.84 -1.55
C HIS A 181 -0.95 -12.09 -1.96
N ALA A 182 -1.22 -12.59 -3.17
CA ALA A 182 -0.47 -13.68 -3.75
C ALA A 182 0.34 -13.18 -4.93
N TRP A 183 1.61 -13.59 -5.04
CA TRP A 183 2.51 -13.27 -6.16
C TRP A 183 3.34 -14.49 -6.55
N VAL A 184 4.02 -14.40 -7.68
CA VAL A 184 4.95 -15.44 -8.14
C VAL A 184 6.35 -15.10 -7.70
N GLU A 185 7.02 -16.04 -7.05
CA GLU A 185 8.48 -16.04 -6.93
C GLU A 185 9.05 -16.97 -7.99
N TYR A 186 10.05 -16.51 -8.75
CA TYR A 186 10.72 -17.32 -9.78
C TYR A 186 12.25 -17.19 -9.71
N ARG A 187 12.98 -18.20 -10.20
CA ARG A 187 14.45 -18.16 -10.29
C ARG A 187 14.89 -17.56 -11.62
N ASP A 188 15.71 -16.52 -11.58
CA ASP A 188 16.39 -16.00 -12.76
C ASP A 188 17.53 -16.92 -13.23
N GLU A 189 18.20 -16.55 -14.32
CA GLU A 189 19.32 -17.30 -14.91
C GLU A 189 20.53 -17.47 -13.96
N HIS A 190 20.62 -16.61 -12.94
CA HIS A 190 21.66 -16.67 -11.91
C HIS A 190 21.20 -17.44 -10.67
N GLY A 191 20.02 -18.08 -10.73
CA GLY A 191 19.42 -18.78 -9.61
C GLY A 191 18.97 -17.86 -8.48
N ARG A 192 18.72 -16.57 -8.72
CA ARG A 192 18.20 -15.65 -7.70
C ARG A 192 16.68 -15.62 -7.77
N TRP A 193 16.03 -15.52 -6.61
CA TRP A 193 14.59 -15.28 -6.57
C TRP A 193 14.29 -13.86 -7.05
N GLN A 194 13.29 -13.78 -7.91
CA GLN A 194 12.68 -12.58 -8.43
C GLN A 194 11.17 -12.69 -8.19
N ILE A 195 10.48 -11.57 -8.23
CA ILE A 195 9.03 -11.49 -8.07
C ILE A 195 8.38 -11.13 -9.41
N ALA A 196 7.28 -11.79 -9.74
CA ALA A 196 6.36 -11.41 -10.80
C ALA A 196 4.92 -11.42 -10.26
N ASP A 197 4.08 -10.53 -10.75
CA ASP A 197 2.69 -10.42 -10.30
C ASP A 197 1.74 -10.15 -11.46
N ALA A 198 0.92 -11.15 -11.79
CA ALA A 198 -0.08 -11.07 -12.84
C ALA A 198 -1.26 -10.17 -12.46
N SER A 199 -1.55 -9.98 -11.17
CA SER A 199 -2.72 -9.23 -10.73
C SER A 199 -2.61 -7.73 -10.98
N GLU A 200 -3.71 -7.13 -11.45
CA GLU A 200 -3.77 -5.70 -11.79
C GLU A 200 -3.48 -4.82 -10.56
N GLY A 201 -2.55 -3.87 -10.69
CA GLY A 201 -2.41 -2.73 -9.77
C GLY A 201 -1.00 -2.41 -9.27
N GLY A 202 -0.02 -3.29 -9.47
CA GLY A 202 1.39 -3.00 -9.15
C GLY A 202 2.24 -3.01 -10.41
N SER A 203 2.68 -1.85 -10.87
CA SER A 203 3.99 -1.77 -11.54
C SER A 203 5.04 -2.05 -10.45
N ALA A 204 5.13 -3.30 -9.99
CA ALA A 204 6.28 -3.78 -9.29
C ALA A 204 7.22 -4.29 -10.38
N THR A 205 8.12 -3.42 -10.84
CA THR A 205 9.36 -3.87 -11.46
C THR A 205 9.93 -5.00 -10.60
N PRO A 206 10.50 -6.08 -11.16
CA PRO A 206 11.12 -7.13 -10.36
C PRO A 206 12.06 -6.50 -9.34
N VAL A 207 11.67 -6.54 -8.07
CA VAL A 207 12.49 -6.03 -6.97
C VAL A 207 13.67 -6.98 -6.87
N VAL A 208 14.79 -6.61 -7.49
CA VAL A 208 16.05 -7.34 -7.32
C VAL A 208 16.44 -7.16 -5.86
N MET A 209 16.30 -8.24 -5.09
CA MET A 209 16.65 -8.28 -3.67
C MET A 209 18.08 -7.78 -3.45
N ALA A 210 18.22 -6.60 -2.83
CA ALA A 210 19.50 -6.10 -2.39
C ALA A 210 20.04 -7.03 -1.29
N ARG A 211 21.28 -7.50 -1.45
CA ARG A 211 21.99 -8.24 -0.41
C ARG A 211 22.05 -7.38 0.85
N THR A 212 21.72 -7.96 2.00
CA THR A 212 22.37 -7.56 3.25
C THR A 212 23.87 -7.84 3.04
N PRO A 213 24.76 -6.84 3.05
CA PRO A 213 26.19 -7.12 2.97
C PRO A 213 26.52 -7.99 4.19
N LEU A 214 26.90 -9.24 3.91
CA LEU A 214 27.59 -10.06 4.89
C LEU A 214 28.86 -9.28 5.23
N SER A 215 28.95 -8.77 6.47
CA SER A 215 30.25 -8.39 7.01
C SER A 215 31.20 -9.56 6.74
N PRO A 216 32.36 -9.32 6.11
CA PRO A 216 33.37 -10.36 5.98
C PRO A 216 33.84 -10.69 7.39
N SER A 217 33.27 -11.73 7.98
CA SER A 217 33.88 -12.37 9.13
C SER A 217 35.26 -12.83 8.68
N GLU A 218 36.29 -12.28 9.31
CA GLU A 218 37.68 -12.72 9.15
C GLU A 218 37.73 -14.26 9.22
N PRO A 219 38.48 -14.92 8.34
CA PRO A 219 38.67 -16.36 8.44
C PRO A 219 39.36 -16.66 9.77
N ALA A 220 38.62 -17.29 10.68
CA ALA A 220 39.19 -17.90 11.87
C ALA A 220 40.28 -18.88 11.42
N GLU A 221 41.51 -18.56 11.81
CA GLU A 221 42.70 -19.37 11.64
C GLU A 221 42.43 -20.78 12.20
N VAL A 222 42.36 -21.76 11.31
CA VAL A 222 42.26 -23.17 11.68
C VAL A 222 43.62 -23.59 12.24
N GLY A 223 43.76 -23.47 13.56
CA GLY A 223 44.89 -24.06 14.29
C GLY A 223 44.96 -25.58 14.06
N PRO A 224 46.17 -26.16 14.04
CA PRO A 224 46.36 -27.57 13.70
C PRO A 224 45.72 -28.49 14.74
N ARG A 225 44.99 -29.50 14.23
CA ARG A 225 44.42 -30.60 15.01
C ARG A 225 45.51 -31.35 15.79
N PRO A 226 45.39 -31.52 17.12
CA PRO A 226 46.22 -32.49 17.83
C PRO A 226 45.78 -33.92 17.50
N SER A 227 46.78 -34.79 17.31
CA SER A 227 46.64 -36.23 17.06
C SER A 227 45.92 -36.95 18.21
N PRO A 228 45.20 -38.05 17.92
CA PRO A 228 44.50 -38.82 18.94
C PRO A 228 45.46 -39.67 19.77
N VAL A 229 45.43 -39.48 21.09
CA VAL A 229 46.02 -40.37 22.09
C VAL A 229 45.02 -41.50 22.37
N PRO A 230 45.43 -42.78 22.41
CA PRO A 230 44.56 -43.86 22.83
C PRO A 230 44.49 -43.88 24.37
N SER A 231 43.28 -43.88 24.93
CA SER A 231 43.07 -44.06 26.37
C SER A 231 42.08 -45.19 26.64
N GLU A 232 42.53 -46.07 27.52
CA GLU A 232 41.91 -47.27 28.05
C GLU A 232 40.60 -47.01 28.82
N PRO A 233 39.79 -48.07 29.06
CA PRO A 233 38.51 -47.95 29.74
C PRO A 233 38.70 -47.94 31.27
N GLY A 234 38.38 -46.80 31.90
CA GLY A 234 38.34 -46.62 33.35
C GLY A 234 36.90 -46.46 33.87
N GLU A 235 36.67 -47.04 35.05
CA GLU A 235 35.43 -47.30 35.79
C GLU A 235 34.47 -46.11 36.09
N PRO A 236 33.21 -46.41 36.45
CA PRO A 236 32.16 -45.42 36.71
C PRO A 236 32.25 -44.83 38.13
N GLY A 237 32.46 -43.52 38.23
CA GLY A 237 32.37 -42.73 39.47
C GLY A 237 30.99 -42.09 39.67
N GLU A 238 30.59 -42.03 40.94
CA GLU A 238 29.29 -41.60 41.51
C GLU A 238 28.81 -40.17 41.18
N PRO A 239 27.50 -39.90 41.28
CA PRO A 239 26.89 -38.60 40.99
C PRO A 239 27.05 -37.59 42.16
N GLY A 240 27.76 -36.49 41.89
CA GLY A 240 27.85 -35.32 42.77
C GLY A 240 26.65 -34.35 42.63
N GLU A 241 26.27 -33.76 43.76
CA GLU A 241 25.12 -32.88 44.00
C GLU A 241 25.08 -31.59 43.15
N PRO A 242 23.87 -31.02 42.90
CA PRO A 242 23.71 -29.76 42.19
C PRO A 242 23.94 -28.54 43.09
N GLY A 243 24.84 -27.65 42.65
CA GLY A 243 25.09 -26.33 43.25
C GLY A 243 23.96 -25.30 42.98
N PRO A 244 23.93 -24.20 43.76
CA PRO A 244 22.75 -23.34 43.91
C PRO A 244 22.58 -22.30 42.80
N THR A 245 21.31 -22.03 42.51
CA THR A 245 20.78 -20.94 41.66
C THR A 245 21.14 -19.54 42.18
N PRO A 246 21.47 -18.58 41.29
CA PRO A 246 21.67 -17.19 41.69
C PRO A 246 20.35 -16.45 41.90
N GLU A 247 20.34 -15.73 43.02
CA GLU A 247 19.33 -14.85 43.58
C GLU A 247 19.21 -13.57 42.75
N VAL A 248 18.02 -13.26 42.24
CA VAL A 248 17.73 -12.02 41.50
C VAL A 248 17.27 -10.95 42.48
N SER A 249 18.05 -9.88 42.60
CA SER A 249 17.77 -8.72 43.44
C SER A 249 16.49 -8.00 43.01
N ARG A 250 15.61 -7.83 44.01
CA ARG A 250 14.39 -7.03 44.00
C ARG A 250 14.77 -5.56 44.18
N VAL A 251 14.50 -4.72 43.17
CA VAL A 251 14.62 -3.25 43.28
C VAL A 251 13.31 -2.72 43.85
N GLU A 252 13.42 -2.03 45.00
CA GLU A 252 12.34 -1.32 45.68
C GLU A 252 11.92 -0.07 44.90
N ALA A 253 10.61 0.10 44.71
CA ALA A 253 10.02 1.34 44.22
C ALA A 253 9.67 2.22 45.43
N GLY A 254 10.32 3.39 45.52
CA GLY A 254 9.95 4.46 46.45
C GLY A 254 8.75 5.28 45.93
N PRO A 255 7.90 5.84 46.81
CA PRO A 255 6.79 6.70 46.45
C PRO A 255 7.19 8.19 46.45
N GLU A 256 6.22 9.05 46.10
CA GLU A 256 6.22 10.53 46.16
C GLU A 256 6.64 11.23 44.86
N ASP A 257 5.70 11.90 44.17
CA ASP A 257 5.33 13.27 44.51
C ASP A 257 4.12 13.72 43.66
N ALA A 258 3.13 14.31 44.31
CA ALA A 258 1.90 14.81 43.72
C ALA A 258 1.99 16.33 43.60
N GLY A 259 2.28 16.82 42.40
CA GLY A 259 2.28 18.25 42.07
C GLY A 259 1.03 18.65 41.29
N ASP A 260 0.17 19.45 41.92
CA ASP A 260 -0.95 20.17 41.29
C ASP A 260 -0.47 21.13 40.18
N PRO A 261 -1.18 21.25 39.04
CA PRO A 261 -0.95 22.34 38.10
C PRO A 261 -1.76 23.60 38.49
N PRO A 262 -1.19 24.81 38.36
CA PRO A 262 -1.87 26.05 38.72
C PRO A 262 -2.92 26.48 37.67
N ALA A 263 -4.05 26.94 38.19
CA ALA A 263 -5.12 27.60 37.45
C ALA A 263 -4.64 28.93 36.85
N LEU A 264 -4.67 29.02 35.51
CA LEU A 264 -4.51 30.29 34.79
C LEU A 264 -5.90 30.89 34.50
N ALA A 265 -6.12 32.04 35.13
CA ALA A 265 -7.28 32.90 34.95
C ALA A 265 -7.31 33.52 33.54
N LEU A 266 -8.45 33.44 32.87
CA LEU A 266 -8.76 34.22 31.68
C LEU A 266 -9.38 35.57 32.10
N PRO A 267 -8.94 36.71 31.56
CA PRO A 267 -9.68 37.96 31.69
C PRO A 267 -10.91 37.94 30.80
N ARG A 268 -12.06 38.30 31.40
CA ARG A 268 -13.25 38.78 30.69
C ARG A 268 -12.92 40.14 30.08
N ASP A 269 -13.09 40.27 28.77
CA ASP A 269 -13.19 41.57 28.12
C ASP A 269 -14.64 41.80 27.67
N GLU A 270 -15.24 42.79 28.31
CA GLU A 270 -16.48 43.44 27.94
C GLU A 270 -16.17 44.46 26.84
N ALA A 271 -16.84 44.38 25.69
CA ALA A 271 -17.14 45.54 24.85
C ALA A 271 -18.16 45.16 23.76
N SER A 272 -19.43 45.44 24.04
CA SER A 272 -20.38 45.79 22.98
C SER A 272 -20.05 47.19 22.45
N PRO A 273 -20.41 47.47 21.20
CA PRO A 273 -21.18 48.68 20.98
C PRO A 273 -22.51 48.41 20.28
N GLU A 274 -23.49 49.14 20.82
CA GLU A 274 -24.79 49.48 20.26
C GLU A 274 -24.69 50.18 18.90
N ALA A 275 -25.87 50.31 18.27
CA ALA A 275 -26.26 51.10 17.10
C ALA A 275 -26.56 50.19 15.89
N GLU A 276 -27.72 50.24 15.24
CA GLU A 276 -28.76 51.25 15.23
C GLU A 276 -30.05 50.62 14.68
N ALA A 277 -31.16 51.07 15.25
CA ALA A 277 -32.50 50.69 14.85
C ALA A 277 -32.86 51.28 13.47
N MET A 278 -33.36 50.43 12.56
CA MET A 278 -34.17 50.88 11.43
C MET A 278 -35.56 50.25 11.53
N ALA A 279 -36.50 51.09 11.96
CA ALA A 279 -37.94 50.84 11.86
C ALA A 279 -38.40 51.00 10.40
N PRO A 280 -39.48 50.31 9.99
CA PRO A 280 -39.85 50.11 8.60
C PRO A 280 -40.66 51.27 8.01
N ALA A 281 -40.44 51.55 6.73
CA ALA A 281 -41.35 52.34 5.91
C ALA A 281 -42.61 51.51 5.62
N VAL A 282 -43.71 51.88 6.25
CA VAL A 282 -45.06 51.35 5.99
C VAL A 282 -45.59 52.06 4.75
N GLU A 283 -45.47 51.42 3.59
CA GLU A 283 -46.26 51.77 2.41
C GLU A 283 -47.69 51.26 2.60
N ALA A 284 -48.65 52.17 2.41
CA ALA A 284 -50.06 51.92 2.53
C ALA A 284 -50.53 50.89 1.50
N ALA A 285 -51.01 49.75 2.00
CA ALA A 285 -51.69 48.74 1.19
C ALA A 285 -53.09 49.25 0.79
N PRO A 286 -53.50 49.07 -0.49
CA PRO A 286 -54.87 49.32 -0.91
C PRO A 286 -55.82 48.30 -0.27
N GLU A 287 -57.02 48.75 0.11
CA GLU A 287 -58.05 47.88 0.68
C GLU A 287 -58.42 46.74 -0.27
N PRO A 288 -58.55 45.49 0.23
CA PRO A 288 -58.92 44.36 -0.59
C PRO A 288 -60.40 44.43 -0.96
N GLU A 289 -60.69 44.61 -2.25
CA GLU A 289 -62.03 44.33 -2.76
C GLU A 289 -62.36 42.84 -2.58
N ASP A 290 -63.31 42.61 -1.68
CA ASP A 290 -63.76 41.33 -1.19
C ASP A 290 -64.63 40.60 -2.23
N ARG A 291 -63.99 40.09 -3.28
CA ARG A 291 -64.58 39.13 -4.22
C ARG A 291 -63.51 38.15 -4.70
N TRP A 292 -63.19 37.17 -3.86
CA TRP A 292 -62.41 36.01 -4.32
C TRP A 292 -63.26 35.22 -5.33
N PRO A 293 -62.87 35.16 -6.60
CA PRO A 293 -63.62 34.42 -7.60
C PRO A 293 -63.63 32.92 -7.21
N LEU A 294 -64.79 32.29 -7.31
CA LEU A 294 -65.06 30.89 -6.85
C LEU A 294 -64.12 29.81 -7.44
N TRP A 295 -63.31 30.14 -8.44
CA TRP A 295 -62.28 29.26 -9.01
C TRP A 295 -60.96 29.16 -8.21
N VAL A 296 -60.73 30.00 -7.18
CA VAL A 296 -59.47 29.96 -6.39
C VAL A 296 -59.45 28.81 -5.38
N TRP A 297 -60.62 28.34 -4.94
CA TRP A 297 -60.74 27.22 -4.00
C TRP A 297 -60.14 25.89 -4.50
N PRO A 298 -60.38 25.43 -5.74
CA PRO A 298 -59.75 24.20 -6.22
C PRO A 298 -58.22 24.33 -6.37
N THR A 299 -57.69 25.52 -6.69
CA THR A 299 -56.24 25.71 -6.79
C THR A 299 -55.56 25.66 -5.42
N LEU A 300 -56.20 26.16 -4.36
CA LEU A 300 -55.65 26.10 -3.01
C LEU A 300 -55.63 24.66 -2.49
N SER A 301 -56.69 23.88 -2.75
CA SER A 301 -56.75 22.46 -2.39
C SER A 301 -55.68 21.65 -3.13
N LEU A 302 -55.49 21.90 -4.43
CA LEU A 302 -54.46 21.22 -5.22
C LEU A 302 -53.04 21.59 -4.78
N SER A 303 -52.81 22.85 -4.40
CA SER A 303 -51.53 23.32 -3.88
C SER A 303 -51.20 22.71 -2.52
N LEU A 304 -52.19 22.61 -1.62
CA LEU A 304 -52.05 21.93 -0.34
C LEU A 304 -51.84 20.43 -0.50
N LEU A 305 -52.50 19.80 -1.48
CA LEU A 305 -52.35 18.37 -1.75
C LEU A 305 -50.99 18.05 -2.40
N LEU A 306 -50.52 18.89 -3.33
CA LEU A 306 -49.15 18.81 -3.87
C LEU A 306 -48.09 19.11 -2.82
N GLY A 307 -48.35 20.06 -1.92
CA GLY A 307 -47.49 20.34 -0.76
C GLY A 307 -47.44 19.16 0.21
N ALA A 308 -48.58 18.52 0.49
CA ALA A 308 -48.68 17.34 1.35
C ALA A 308 -48.04 16.10 0.71
N VAL A 309 -48.20 15.90 -0.60
CA VAL A 309 -47.53 14.83 -1.35
C VAL A 309 -46.02 15.10 -1.43
N GLY A 310 -45.61 16.35 -1.59
CA GLY A 310 -44.21 16.77 -1.54
C GLY A 310 -43.57 16.57 -0.16
N THR A 311 -44.29 16.82 0.93
CA THR A 311 -43.80 16.54 2.29
C THR A 311 -43.86 15.05 2.66
N LEU A 312 -44.79 14.27 2.11
CA LEU A 312 -44.83 12.81 2.29
C LEU A 312 -43.77 12.08 1.45
N LEU A 313 -43.43 12.59 0.25
CA LEU A 313 -42.36 12.04 -0.59
C LEU A 313 -40.96 12.55 -0.23
N GLY A 314 -40.86 13.81 0.24
CA GLY A 314 -39.62 14.44 0.72
C GLY A 314 -39.32 14.11 2.19
N GLY A 315 -40.34 13.82 2.99
CA GLY A 315 -40.26 13.28 4.34
C GLY A 315 -39.91 11.80 4.37
N ARG A 316 -38.96 11.37 3.51
CA ARG A 316 -38.19 10.15 3.78
C ARG A 316 -37.53 10.39 5.14
N THR A 317 -38.18 9.86 6.17
CA THR A 317 -37.73 9.87 7.54
C THR A 317 -36.24 9.55 7.53
N HIS A 318 -35.40 10.55 7.76
CA HIS A 318 -34.07 10.37 8.32
C HIS A 318 -34.35 9.72 9.66
N ARG A 319 -34.53 8.39 9.66
CA ARG A 319 -34.39 7.60 10.87
C ARG A 319 -32.94 7.82 11.23
N ASP A 320 -32.73 8.75 12.16
CA ASP A 320 -31.52 8.84 12.94
C ASP A 320 -31.36 7.48 13.61
N PHE A 321 -30.71 6.58 12.88
CA PHE A 321 -30.04 5.45 13.45
C PHE A 321 -28.93 6.05 14.31
N LYS A 322 -29.29 6.42 15.53
CA LYS A 322 -28.32 6.54 16.62
C LYS A 322 -27.82 5.12 16.85
N LEU A 323 -26.80 4.74 16.07
CA LEU A 323 -25.87 3.70 16.49
C LEU A 323 -25.47 4.07 17.92
N ASP A 324 -25.62 3.10 18.82
CA ASP A 324 -25.25 3.27 20.21
C ASP A 324 -23.82 3.82 20.23
N ARG A 325 -23.57 4.92 20.97
CA ARG A 325 -22.23 5.57 20.99
C ARG A 325 -21.14 4.63 21.52
N SER A 326 -21.53 3.48 22.06
CA SER A 326 -20.70 2.37 22.51
C SER A 326 -20.27 1.41 21.38
N ALA A 327 -20.94 1.41 20.23
CA ALA A 327 -20.56 0.60 19.09
C ALA A 327 -19.43 1.30 18.34
N ASP A 328 -18.21 0.80 18.51
CA ASP A 328 -17.00 1.30 17.87
C ASP A 328 -17.08 1.13 16.34
N LEU A 329 -17.62 2.14 15.67
CA LEU A 329 -17.76 2.18 14.21
C LEU A 329 -16.41 1.99 13.52
N SER A 330 -15.32 2.44 14.12
CA SER A 330 -13.97 2.27 13.56
C SER A 330 -13.59 0.78 13.47
N ARG A 331 -13.82 -0.02 14.52
CA ARG A 331 -13.61 -1.48 14.48
C ARG A 331 -14.52 -2.17 13.46
N LEU A 332 -15.76 -1.72 13.33
CA LEU A 332 -16.68 -2.26 12.34
C LEU A 332 -16.17 -1.98 10.91
N LEU A 333 -15.75 -0.75 10.62
CA LEU A 333 -15.17 -0.37 9.34
C LEU A 333 -13.87 -1.14 9.06
N GLN A 334 -13.03 -1.34 10.08
CA GLN A 334 -11.83 -2.17 9.99
C GLN A 334 -12.18 -3.61 9.59
N GLY A 335 -13.16 -4.23 10.25
CA GLY A 335 -13.63 -5.58 9.92
C GLY A 335 -14.17 -5.66 8.49
N VAL A 336 -14.95 -4.67 8.04
CA VAL A 336 -15.46 -4.59 6.67
C VAL A 336 -14.33 -4.45 5.64
N LEU A 337 -13.27 -3.71 5.97
CA LEU A 337 -12.10 -3.56 5.09
C LEU A 337 -11.26 -4.84 5.02
N GLN A 338 -11.09 -5.55 6.13
CA GLN A 338 -10.33 -6.80 6.22
C GLN A 338 -11.08 -7.98 5.60
N GLN A 339 -12.40 -8.06 5.77
CA GLN A 339 -13.22 -9.20 5.34
C GLN A 339 -14.51 -8.76 4.64
N PRO A 340 -14.45 -8.10 3.47
CA PRO A 340 -15.65 -7.52 2.84
C PRO A 340 -16.75 -8.55 2.53
N GLY A 341 -16.39 -9.82 2.29
CA GLY A 341 -17.34 -10.90 2.04
C GLY A 341 -18.22 -11.25 3.26
N ALA A 342 -17.64 -11.22 4.48
CA ALA A 342 -18.37 -11.51 5.71
C ALA A 342 -19.47 -10.47 6.00
N PHE A 343 -19.32 -9.25 5.47
CA PHE A 343 -20.26 -8.15 5.62
C PHE A 343 -21.17 -7.98 4.39
N GLY A 344 -21.26 -8.98 3.51
CA GLY A 344 -22.07 -8.90 2.28
C GLY A 344 -23.55 -8.58 2.53
N ALA A 345 -24.13 -9.08 3.64
CA ALA A 345 -25.50 -8.77 4.05
C ALA A 345 -25.69 -7.30 4.52
N MET A 346 -24.60 -6.61 4.87
CA MET A 346 -24.58 -5.23 5.35
C MET A 346 -24.08 -4.25 4.27
N SER A 347 -24.63 -4.36 3.06
CA SER A 347 -24.28 -3.49 1.92
C SER A 347 -24.39 -1.99 2.26
N ALA A 348 -25.26 -1.62 3.19
CA ALA A 348 -25.38 -0.24 3.69
C ALA A 348 -24.06 0.33 4.23
N LEU A 349 -23.20 -0.47 4.88
CA LEU A 349 -21.89 0.00 5.40
C LEU A 349 -20.91 0.34 4.27
N LEU A 350 -21.03 -0.33 3.12
CA LEU A 350 -20.16 -0.09 1.97
C LEU A 350 -20.57 1.15 1.19
N TYR A 351 -21.87 1.38 1.04
CA TYR A 351 -22.40 2.41 0.13
C TYR A 351 -22.87 3.69 0.83
N ARG A 352 -23.17 3.68 2.14
CA ARG A 352 -23.51 4.90 2.86
C ARG A 352 -22.25 5.74 3.15
N PRO A 353 -22.36 7.07 3.10
CA PRO A 353 -21.25 7.95 3.46
C PRO A 353 -21.07 7.94 4.99
N LEU A 354 -20.10 7.16 5.46
CA LEU A 354 -19.83 6.93 6.89
C LEU A 354 -18.48 7.48 7.34
N VAL A 355 -17.55 7.69 6.40
CA VAL A 355 -16.16 8.06 6.72
C VAL A 355 -16.03 9.58 6.62
N PRO A 356 -15.71 10.29 7.72
CA PRO A 356 -15.59 11.74 7.71
C PRO A 356 -14.51 12.25 6.76
N LEU A 357 -14.86 13.29 6.01
CA LEU A 357 -13.95 14.11 5.21
C LEU A 357 -13.80 15.48 5.87
N VAL A 358 -12.67 16.13 5.62
CA VAL A 358 -12.46 17.53 6.03
C VAL A 358 -13.57 18.43 5.44
N GLY A 359 -14.22 19.21 6.31
CA GLY A 359 -15.26 20.18 5.94
C GLY A 359 -16.69 19.61 5.95
N ASP A 360 -17.07 18.91 7.02
CA ASP A 360 -18.42 18.40 7.30
C ASP A 360 -19.05 17.53 6.21
N ARG A 361 -18.22 16.83 5.43
CA ARG A 361 -18.66 15.85 4.42
C ARG A 361 -18.31 14.44 4.88
N ALA A 362 -18.91 13.44 4.25
CA ALA A 362 -18.53 12.05 4.44
C ALA A 362 -18.44 11.32 3.10
N VAL A 363 -17.62 10.28 3.05
CA VAL A 363 -17.45 9.38 1.90
C VAL A 363 -17.85 7.96 2.28
N SER A 364 -18.39 7.21 1.31
CA SER A 364 -18.69 5.79 1.52
C SER A 364 -17.41 4.96 1.43
N LEU A 365 -17.40 3.80 2.09
CA LEU A 365 -16.23 2.92 2.11
C LEU A 365 -15.89 2.39 0.71
N HIS A 366 -16.93 2.05 -0.08
CA HIS A 366 -16.77 1.66 -1.48
C HIS A 366 -16.09 2.77 -2.29
N ARG A 367 -16.56 4.02 -2.15
CA ARG A 367 -15.98 5.16 -2.85
C ARG A 367 -14.56 5.47 -2.38
N ALA A 368 -14.28 5.37 -1.09
CA ALA A 368 -12.93 5.52 -0.55
C ALA A 368 -11.97 4.49 -1.16
N ARG A 369 -12.39 3.22 -1.28
CA ARG A 369 -11.61 2.16 -1.95
C ARG A 369 -11.35 2.47 -3.43
N GLU A 370 -12.37 2.91 -4.17
CA GLU A 370 -12.19 3.32 -5.57
C GLU A 370 -11.19 4.48 -5.71
N LEU A 371 -11.21 5.43 -4.78
CA LEU A 371 -10.30 6.57 -4.78
C LEU A 371 -8.88 6.14 -4.40
N ALA A 372 -8.73 5.27 -3.40
CA ALA A 372 -7.45 4.70 -2.99
C ALA A 372 -6.78 3.92 -4.13
N ALA A 373 -7.53 3.05 -4.81
CA ALA A 373 -7.05 2.29 -5.97
C ALA A 373 -6.56 3.18 -7.13
N LYS A 374 -7.01 4.44 -7.18
CA LYS A 374 -6.60 5.44 -8.18
C LYS A 374 -5.49 6.38 -7.67
N GLY A 375 -5.02 6.21 -6.44
CA GLY A 375 -4.07 7.13 -5.79
C GLY A 375 -4.67 8.51 -5.50
N ARG A 376 -5.99 8.59 -5.26
CA ARG A 376 -6.76 9.85 -5.10
C ARG A 376 -7.48 9.95 -3.75
N LEU A 377 -7.09 9.11 -2.79
CA LEU A 377 -7.55 9.20 -1.41
C LEU A 377 -6.44 9.83 -0.59
N TYR A 378 -6.78 10.88 0.14
CA TYR A 378 -5.84 11.66 0.92
C TYR A 378 -6.28 11.66 2.37
N ARG A 379 -5.37 11.97 3.29
CA ARG A 379 -5.66 12.11 4.71
C ARG A 379 -4.99 13.34 5.30
N THR A 380 -5.54 13.83 6.40
CA THR A 380 -4.92 14.88 7.22
C THR A 380 -5.42 14.77 8.65
N HIS A 381 -4.53 15.06 9.59
CA HIS A 381 -4.78 15.21 11.01
C HIS A 381 -4.83 16.69 11.42
N ALA A 382 -3.95 17.53 10.88
CA ALA A 382 -3.81 18.94 11.28
C ALA A 382 -4.55 19.93 10.36
N ALA A 383 -5.03 19.46 9.20
CA ALA A 383 -5.65 20.26 8.15
C ALA A 383 -4.81 21.49 7.72
N PRO A 384 -3.55 21.30 7.25
CA PRO A 384 -2.70 22.38 6.78
C PRO A 384 -3.24 23.04 5.50
N PRO A 385 -2.66 24.17 5.05
CA PRO A 385 -3.14 24.90 3.88
C PRO A 385 -3.30 24.04 2.62
N LEU A 386 -2.39 23.08 2.37
CA LEU A 386 -2.53 22.13 1.25
C LEU A 386 -3.81 21.29 1.36
N ALA A 387 -4.06 20.68 2.52
CA ALA A 387 -5.24 19.84 2.76
C ALA A 387 -6.55 20.64 2.66
N GLN A 388 -6.58 21.85 3.22
CA GLN A 388 -7.74 22.75 3.13
C GLN A 388 -8.04 23.18 1.69
N ARG A 389 -7.01 23.46 0.88
CA ARG A 389 -7.19 23.78 -0.55
C ARG A 389 -7.70 22.56 -1.32
N ALA A 390 -7.14 21.39 -1.06
CA ALA A 390 -7.56 20.15 -1.71
C ALA A 390 -9.02 19.80 -1.38
N SER A 391 -9.42 19.88 -0.11
CA SER A 391 -10.81 19.65 0.30
C SER A 391 -11.77 20.64 -0.37
N ARG A 392 -11.44 21.94 -0.40
CA ARG A 392 -12.23 22.98 -1.10
C ARG A 392 -12.33 22.75 -2.60
N ALA A 393 -11.28 22.20 -3.22
CA ALA A 393 -11.29 21.82 -4.63
C ALA A 393 -12.04 20.50 -4.91
N GLY A 394 -12.58 19.86 -3.87
CA GLY A 394 -13.38 18.64 -3.97
C GLY A 394 -12.56 17.36 -3.99
N ALA A 395 -11.28 17.38 -3.58
CA ALA A 395 -10.55 16.16 -3.30
C ALA A 395 -11.12 15.46 -2.05
N ALA A 396 -11.04 14.13 -2.01
CA ALA A 396 -11.44 13.34 -0.86
C ALA A 396 -10.28 13.29 0.15
N VAL A 397 -10.33 14.20 1.12
CA VAL A 397 -9.36 14.26 2.22
C VAL A 397 -10.06 13.75 3.48
N LEU A 398 -9.67 12.57 3.94
CA LEU A 398 -10.15 11.96 5.17
C LEU A 398 -9.68 12.79 6.37
N ASP A 399 -10.61 13.02 7.31
CA ASP A 399 -10.30 13.66 8.59
C ASP A 399 -9.85 12.58 9.59
N THR A 400 -8.57 12.56 9.94
CA THR A 400 -8.01 11.55 10.84
C THR A 400 -8.01 11.96 12.31
N GLN A 401 -8.61 13.10 12.66
CA GLN A 401 -9.01 13.36 14.06
C GLN A 401 -10.17 12.45 14.47
N SER A 402 -10.96 12.00 13.49
CA SER A 402 -11.98 10.96 13.65
C SER A 402 -11.34 9.55 13.64
N PRO A 403 -11.70 8.66 14.59
CA PRO A 403 -11.25 7.27 14.59
C PRO A 403 -11.61 6.50 13.31
N GLU A 404 -12.78 6.79 12.74
CA GLU A 404 -13.25 6.21 11.48
C GLU A 404 -12.37 6.65 10.30
N GLY A 405 -12.09 7.95 10.21
CA GLY A 405 -11.22 8.51 9.17
C GLY A 405 -9.80 7.98 9.27
N GLN A 406 -9.22 7.91 10.48
CA GLN A 406 -7.90 7.32 10.71
C GLN A 406 -7.86 5.84 10.28
N THR A 407 -8.82 5.04 10.74
CA THR A 407 -8.88 3.60 10.44
C THR A 407 -8.97 3.34 8.93
N VAL A 408 -9.83 4.09 8.23
CA VAL A 408 -9.98 3.95 6.77
C VAL A 408 -8.75 4.49 6.03
N ALA A 409 -8.15 5.57 6.51
CA ALA A 409 -6.94 6.13 5.92
C ALA A 409 -5.76 5.15 6.00
N ASP A 410 -5.53 4.54 7.16
CA ASP A 410 -4.47 3.55 7.36
C ASP A 410 -4.73 2.29 6.53
N ALA A 411 -5.96 1.78 6.59
CA ALA A 411 -6.30 0.53 5.92
C ALA A 411 -6.29 0.63 4.39
N LEU A 412 -6.51 1.83 3.83
CA LEU A 412 -6.51 2.07 2.39
C LEU A 412 -5.24 2.76 1.87
N GLY A 413 -4.25 3.04 2.73
CA GLY A 413 -3.01 3.71 2.33
C GLY A 413 -3.23 5.12 1.79
N ALA A 414 -4.08 5.92 2.44
CA ALA A 414 -4.36 7.28 2.01
C ALA A 414 -3.12 8.18 2.10
N VAL A 415 -2.90 9.02 1.10
CA VAL A 415 -1.72 9.90 1.01
C VAL A 415 -1.79 11.01 2.06
N ASP A 416 -0.74 11.13 2.87
CA ASP A 416 -0.66 12.04 4.01
C ASP A 416 -0.32 13.49 3.60
N LEU A 417 -1.32 14.38 3.64
CA LEU A 417 -1.15 15.77 3.24
C LEU A 417 -0.44 16.63 4.29
N ASP A 418 -0.33 16.18 5.54
CA ASP A 418 0.43 16.89 6.57
C ASP A 418 1.92 16.78 6.30
N VAL A 419 2.36 15.56 6.01
CA VAL A 419 3.75 15.26 5.60
C VAL A 419 4.09 16.00 4.31
N TRP A 420 3.20 16.00 3.32
CA TRP A 420 3.42 16.71 2.06
C TRP A 420 3.47 18.23 2.21
N ASP A 421 2.63 18.83 3.04
CA ASP A 421 2.68 20.27 3.30
C ASP A 421 3.99 20.68 3.99
N ALA A 422 4.45 19.89 4.98
CA ALA A 422 5.75 20.08 5.63
C ALA A 422 6.90 19.99 4.62
N ARG A 423 6.97 18.92 3.83
CA ARG A 423 8.00 18.73 2.78
C ARG A 423 8.01 19.87 1.77
N LEU A 424 6.84 20.34 1.35
CA LEU A 424 6.75 21.45 0.39
C LEU A 424 7.26 22.77 0.98
N ARG A 425 6.98 23.05 2.26
CA ARG A 425 7.50 24.23 2.96
C ARG A 425 9.01 24.19 3.14
N GLU A 426 9.53 23.01 3.46
CA GLU A 426 10.96 22.79 3.69
C GLU A 426 11.76 22.64 2.39
N SER A 427 11.09 22.40 1.26
CA SER A 427 11.77 22.19 -0.01
C SER A 427 12.31 23.47 -0.64
N TRP A 428 13.48 23.38 -1.26
CA TRP A 428 14.13 24.46 -2.01
C TRP A 428 14.50 24.02 -3.43
N THR A 429 15.07 24.95 -4.20
CA THR A 429 15.72 24.66 -5.49
C THR A 429 17.21 25.01 -5.41
N THR A 430 18.02 24.26 -6.14
CA THR A 430 19.45 24.54 -6.34
C THR A 430 19.68 24.96 -7.80
N PRO A 431 20.82 25.58 -8.15
CA PRO A 431 21.09 25.98 -9.54
C PRO A 431 20.94 24.84 -10.55
N LEU A 432 21.40 23.64 -10.19
CA LEU A 432 21.23 22.41 -10.96
C LEU A 432 19.74 22.08 -11.17
N VAL A 433 18.94 22.12 -10.10
CA VAL A 433 17.50 21.82 -10.14
C VAL A 433 16.72 22.88 -10.92
N ASP A 434 17.12 24.15 -10.86
CA ASP A 434 16.53 25.22 -11.67
C ASP A 434 16.80 25.03 -13.16
N ASP A 435 17.99 24.56 -13.53
CA ASP A 435 18.33 24.19 -14.90
C ASP A 435 17.48 23.01 -15.39
N ILE A 436 17.33 21.95 -14.58
CA ILE A 436 16.45 20.82 -14.88
C ILE A 436 15.00 21.28 -15.05
N ASN A 437 14.48 22.11 -14.15
CA ASN A 437 13.14 22.66 -14.24
C ASN A 437 12.94 23.52 -15.49
N ARG A 438 13.98 24.23 -15.95
CA ARG A 438 13.96 24.97 -17.22
C ARG A 438 13.84 24.01 -18.40
N MET A 439 14.59 22.91 -18.41
CA MET A 439 14.50 21.86 -19.43
C MET A 439 13.11 21.22 -19.46
N LEU A 440 12.56 20.84 -18.30
CA LEU A 440 11.20 20.30 -18.18
C LEU A 440 10.15 21.26 -18.78
N ARG A 441 10.23 22.56 -18.45
CA ARG A 441 9.34 23.58 -19.01
C ARG A 441 9.47 23.73 -20.53
N GLN A 442 10.69 23.72 -21.06
CA GLN A 442 10.92 23.80 -22.51
C GLN A 442 10.28 22.62 -23.26
N ARG A 443 10.29 21.44 -22.64
CA ARG A 443 9.61 20.23 -23.16
C ARG A 443 8.12 20.16 -22.83
N ARG A 444 7.57 21.18 -22.18
CA ARG A 444 6.17 21.25 -21.72
C ARG A 444 5.78 20.10 -20.79
N GLU A 445 6.75 19.55 -20.07
CA GLU A 445 6.46 18.58 -19.02
C GLU A 445 5.67 19.27 -17.90
N ARG A 446 4.64 18.58 -17.41
CA ARG A 446 3.71 19.12 -16.41
C ARG A 446 4.19 18.84 -14.99
N TRP A 447 5.49 18.75 -14.76
CA TRP A 447 6.03 18.52 -13.43
C TRP A 447 7.31 19.30 -13.17
N SER A 448 7.59 19.54 -11.89
CA SER A 448 8.76 20.27 -11.41
C SER A 448 9.50 19.50 -10.33
N LEU A 449 10.82 19.64 -10.30
CA LEU A 449 11.73 19.06 -9.33
C LEU A 449 12.03 20.05 -8.20
N ARG A 450 12.12 19.55 -6.96
CA ARG A 450 12.59 20.28 -5.77
C ARG A 450 13.47 19.37 -4.93
N VAL A 451 14.18 19.95 -3.98
CA VAL A 451 15.02 19.24 -3.02
C VAL A 451 14.48 19.48 -1.62
N ALA A 452 14.42 18.45 -0.79
CA ALA A 452 14.09 18.58 0.62
C ALA A 452 14.89 17.55 1.44
N PRO A 453 15.07 17.75 2.75
CA PRO A 453 15.60 16.73 3.63
C PRO A 453 14.48 15.76 4.04
N GLN A 454 14.85 14.56 4.47
CA GLN A 454 13.93 13.61 5.14
C GLN A 454 12.67 13.25 4.32
N VAL A 455 12.85 13.01 3.02
CA VAL A 455 11.78 12.58 2.11
C VAL A 455 11.25 11.18 2.48
N GLY A 456 11.96 10.41 3.31
CA GLY A 456 11.58 9.05 3.72
C GLY A 456 11.83 8.01 2.61
N GLY A 457 12.54 8.40 1.56
CA GLY A 457 12.91 7.63 0.39
C GLY A 457 13.87 8.45 -0.48
N ARG A 458 14.26 7.96 -1.66
CA ARG A 458 15.14 8.71 -2.57
C ARG A 458 14.40 9.85 -3.28
N ILE A 459 13.17 9.59 -3.69
CA ILE A 459 12.26 10.57 -4.29
C ILE A 459 10.86 10.40 -3.72
N ALA A 460 10.08 11.47 -3.74
CA ALA A 460 8.64 11.42 -3.55
C ALA A 460 7.96 12.25 -4.64
N ALA A 461 6.79 11.82 -5.12
CA ALA A 461 6.02 12.55 -6.11
C ALA A 461 4.57 12.79 -5.64
N LEU A 462 4.06 14.00 -5.90
CA LEU A 462 2.67 14.36 -5.62
C LEU A 462 2.03 14.99 -6.86
N ASP A 463 0.84 14.52 -7.21
CA ASP A 463 0.05 15.00 -8.33
C ASP A 463 -1.03 15.99 -7.85
N PHE A 464 -0.86 17.26 -8.20
CA PHE A 464 -1.78 18.35 -7.91
C PHE A 464 -3.02 18.36 -8.81
N ASP A 465 -2.99 17.78 -10.02
CA ASP A 465 -4.22 17.63 -10.82
C ASP A 465 -5.19 16.68 -10.12
N ALA A 466 -4.66 15.60 -9.52
CA ALA A 466 -5.44 14.65 -8.74
C ALA A 466 -6.09 15.30 -7.51
N LEU A 467 -5.36 16.22 -6.86
CA LEU A 467 -5.81 17.07 -5.74
C LEU A 467 -6.69 18.25 -6.18
N ARG A 468 -6.72 18.58 -7.48
CA ARG A 468 -7.39 19.75 -8.06
C ARG A 468 -6.91 21.09 -7.48
N VAL A 469 -5.66 21.16 -7.01
CA VAL A 469 -5.08 22.37 -6.44
C VAL A 469 -4.06 22.99 -7.38
N ARG A 470 -3.89 24.31 -7.28
CA ARG A 470 -2.73 25.00 -7.87
C ARG A 470 -1.90 25.56 -6.73
N MET A 471 -0.61 25.25 -6.76
CA MET A 471 0.33 25.70 -5.74
C MET A 471 1.11 26.92 -6.25
N PRO A 472 1.07 28.06 -5.54
CA PRO A 472 1.89 29.23 -5.89
C PRO A 472 3.38 28.87 -5.95
N GLY A 473 4.08 29.35 -6.97
CA GLY A 473 5.52 29.12 -7.13
C GLY A 473 5.93 27.74 -7.65
N LEU A 474 4.97 26.83 -7.89
CA LEU A 474 5.22 25.54 -8.54
C LEU A 474 4.72 25.58 -9.98
N HIS A 475 5.51 24.99 -10.88
CA HIS A 475 5.15 24.86 -12.28
C HIS A 475 4.65 23.45 -12.57
N GLY A 476 3.55 23.35 -13.32
CA GLY A 476 2.97 22.08 -13.70
C GLY A 476 1.94 21.56 -12.70
N SER A 477 1.48 20.35 -12.93
CA SER A 477 0.50 19.64 -12.12
C SER A 477 1.10 18.55 -11.24
N ARG A 478 2.41 18.29 -11.30
CA ARG A 478 3.07 17.33 -10.41
C ARG A 478 4.36 17.92 -9.84
N VAL A 479 4.65 17.64 -8.58
CA VAL A 479 5.92 17.98 -7.94
C VAL A 479 6.66 16.71 -7.60
N VAL A 480 7.97 16.71 -7.84
CA VAL A 480 8.88 15.64 -7.47
C VAL A 480 9.90 16.23 -6.51
N ILE A 481 10.01 15.65 -5.32
CA ILE A 481 10.96 16.05 -4.30
C ILE A 481 12.05 14.99 -4.23
N VAL A 482 13.30 15.40 -4.37
CA VAL A 482 14.48 14.54 -4.23
C VAL A 482 15.08 14.76 -2.84
N GLU A 483 15.49 13.66 -2.20
CA GLU A 483 16.20 13.72 -0.93
C GLU A 483 17.54 14.45 -1.10
N ALA A 484 17.77 15.49 -0.31
CA ALA A 484 18.98 16.32 -0.35
C ALA A 484 20.26 15.52 -0.14
N SER A 485 20.20 14.47 0.70
CA SER A 485 21.32 13.57 1.00
C SER A 485 21.52 12.45 -0.04
N SER A 486 20.75 12.43 -1.14
CA SER A 486 20.85 11.39 -2.15
C SER A 486 22.21 11.40 -2.86
N PRO A 487 22.95 10.28 -2.92
CA PRO A 487 24.30 10.23 -3.50
C PRO A 487 24.37 10.75 -4.94
N PHE A 488 23.39 10.41 -5.78
CA PHE A 488 23.38 10.85 -7.18
C PHE A 488 23.18 12.36 -7.33
N LEU A 489 22.43 12.98 -6.41
CA LEU A 489 22.19 14.43 -6.42
C LEU A 489 23.46 15.16 -5.96
N VAL A 490 24.06 14.73 -4.84
CA VAL A 490 25.30 15.31 -4.32
C VAL A 490 26.43 15.25 -5.35
N GLU A 491 26.62 14.11 -6.00
CA GLU A 491 27.64 13.94 -7.04
C GLU A 491 27.35 14.80 -8.29
N ALA A 492 26.08 14.96 -8.65
CA ALA A 492 25.70 15.82 -9.77
C ALA A 492 25.88 17.31 -9.43
N GLU A 493 25.56 17.74 -8.21
CA GLU A 493 25.78 19.12 -7.76
C GLU A 493 27.27 19.48 -7.75
N ALA A 494 28.14 18.58 -7.30
CA ALA A 494 29.59 18.77 -7.38
C ALA A 494 30.08 18.92 -8.83
N ARG A 495 29.46 18.20 -9.78
CA ARG A 495 29.81 18.26 -11.21
C ARG A 495 29.21 19.47 -11.94
N HIS A 496 28.09 20.02 -11.45
CA HIS A 496 27.33 21.07 -12.14
C HIS A 496 28.16 22.34 -12.43
N ALA A 497 29.14 22.66 -11.59
CA ALA A 497 30.03 23.80 -11.78
C ALA A 497 30.91 23.71 -13.05
N HIS A 498 31.21 22.49 -13.52
CA HIS A 498 32.12 22.26 -14.64
C HIS A 498 31.43 21.59 -15.84
N ALA A 499 30.38 20.82 -15.59
CA ALA A 499 29.62 20.08 -16.60
C ALA A 499 28.11 20.17 -16.32
N PRO A 500 27.50 21.37 -16.43
CA PRO A 500 26.10 21.58 -16.05
C PRO A 500 25.10 20.74 -16.85
N ARG A 501 25.35 20.48 -18.15
CA ARG A 501 24.44 19.69 -18.99
C ARG A 501 24.50 18.20 -18.63
N SER A 502 25.71 17.69 -18.41
CA SER A 502 25.93 16.31 -17.98
C SER A 502 25.33 16.04 -16.59
N ALA A 503 25.54 16.97 -15.64
CA ALA A 503 24.95 16.87 -14.30
C ALA A 503 23.41 16.88 -14.35
N ALA A 504 22.81 17.80 -15.11
CA ALA A 504 21.34 17.87 -15.26
C ALA A 504 20.76 16.61 -15.90
N PHE A 505 21.43 16.08 -16.93
CA PHE A 505 21.05 14.82 -17.56
C PHE A 505 21.09 13.64 -16.58
N ALA A 506 22.17 13.49 -15.82
CA ALA A 506 22.33 12.39 -14.87
C ALA A 506 21.24 12.37 -13.79
N VAL A 507 20.90 13.53 -13.23
CA VAL A 507 19.79 13.64 -12.25
C VAL A 507 18.46 13.33 -12.91
N LEU A 508 18.19 13.88 -14.09
CA LEU A 508 16.92 13.67 -14.78
C LEU A 508 16.71 12.20 -15.17
N ASP A 509 17.78 11.51 -15.58
CA ASP A 509 17.74 10.08 -15.89
C ASP A 509 17.40 9.24 -14.65
N GLN A 510 18.08 9.50 -13.53
CA GLN A 510 17.80 8.81 -12.26
C GLN A 510 16.39 9.08 -11.73
N VAL A 511 15.90 10.32 -11.87
CA VAL A 511 14.53 10.67 -11.50
C VAL A 511 13.51 10.00 -12.43
N ALA A 512 13.76 9.97 -13.74
CA ALA A 512 12.89 9.31 -14.70
C ALA A 512 12.79 7.80 -14.47
N ASP A 513 13.91 7.16 -14.13
CA ASP A 513 13.99 5.75 -13.75
C ASP A 513 13.18 5.45 -12.48
N GLN A 514 13.39 6.24 -11.42
CA GLN A 514 12.67 6.04 -10.14
C GLN A 514 11.19 6.41 -10.21
N LEU A 515 10.77 7.24 -11.16
CA LEU A 515 9.36 7.51 -11.46
C LEU A 515 8.72 6.43 -12.33
N ASP A 516 9.47 5.38 -12.72
CA ASP A 516 9.04 4.30 -13.59
C ASP A 516 8.37 4.83 -14.87
N LEU A 517 8.99 5.85 -15.49
CA LEU A 517 8.47 6.39 -16.74
C LEU A 517 8.58 5.33 -17.84
N PRO A 518 7.53 5.12 -18.66
CA PRO A 518 7.60 4.21 -19.81
C PRO A 518 8.81 4.52 -20.69
N GLU A 519 9.46 3.50 -21.24
CA GLU A 519 10.73 3.63 -21.96
C GLU A 519 10.68 4.69 -23.06
N ASP A 520 9.64 4.71 -23.88
CA ASP A 520 9.43 5.72 -24.93
C ASP A 520 9.36 7.14 -24.36
N ARG A 521 8.67 7.31 -23.22
CA ARG A 521 8.51 8.60 -22.56
C ARG A 521 9.82 9.05 -21.91
N ARG A 522 10.55 8.14 -21.28
CA ARG A 522 11.88 8.39 -20.72
C ARG A 522 12.87 8.76 -21.82
N ALA A 523 12.92 8.01 -22.91
CA ALA A 523 13.76 8.30 -24.07
C ALA A 523 13.44 9.68 -24.67
N ALA A 524 12.15 9.98 -24.86
CA ALA A 524 11.72 11.29 -25.34
C ALA A 524 12.17 12.41 -24.39
N LEU A 525 11.95 12.27 -23.07
CA LEU A 525 12.34 13.24 -22.05
C LEU A 525 13.86 13.50 -22.05
N LEU A 526 14.65 12.44 -22.17
CA LEU A 526 16.09 12.46 -22.00
C LEU A 526 16.88 12.80 -23.26
N SER A 527 16.30 12.63 -24.45
CA SER A 527 16.96 12.79 -25.76
C SER A 527 17.77 14.09 -25.92
N ASP A 528 17.17 15.25 -25.65
CA ASP A 528 17.87 16.54 -25.81
C ASP A 528 18.94 16.74 -24.71
N GLY A 529 18.65 16.29 -23.49
CA GLY A 529 19.59 16.35 -22.37
C GLY A 529 20.83 15.50 -22.64
N ALA A 530 20.63 14.28 -23.16
CA ALA A 530 21.70 13.36 -23.57
C ALA A 530 22.57 13.99 -24.65
N ARG A 531 21.94 14.54 -25.71
CA ARG A 531 22.67 15.22 -26.79
C ARG A 531 23.49 16.40 -26.28
N ALA A 532 22.91 17.23 -25.40
CA ALA A 532 23.61 18.37 -24.81
C ALA A 532 24.78 17.94 -23.91
N ALA A 533 24.60 16.89 -23.11
CA ALA A 533 25.64 16.33 -22.26
C ALA A 533 26.82 15.75 -23.07
N ILE A 534 26.54 15.09 -24.19
CA ILE A 534 27.57 14.57 -25.11
C ILE A 534 28.35 15.71 -25.77
N LEU A 535 27.69 16.76 -26.22
CA LEU A 535 28.39 17.90 -26.83
C LEU A 535 29.27 18.64 -25.81
N GLU A 536 28.81 18.76 -24.56
CA GLU A 536 29.59 19.34 -23.46
C GLU A 536 30.86 18.53 -23.15
N SER A 537 30.78 17.18 -23.16
CA SER A 537 31.94 16.34 -22.90
C SER A 537 33.02 16.44 -23.98
N PHE A 538 32.63 16.68 -25.24
CA PHE A 538 33.60 16.96 -26.32
C PHE A 538 34.20 18.37 -26.24
N ALA A 539 33.45 19.35 -25.75
CA ALA A 539 33.91 20.74 -25.64
C ALA A 539 34.92 20.94 -24.50
N ALA A 540 34.90 20.09 -23.47
CA ALA A 540 35.77 20.23 -22.29
C ALA A 540 37.26 20.02 -22.58
N GLY A 541 37.64 19.40 -23.71
CA GLY A 541 39.04 19.03 -24.01
C GLY A 541 39.63 18.07 -22.97
N PRO A 542 40.74 17.36 -23.27
CA PRO A 542 41.50 16.72 -22.21
C PRO A 542 42.02 17.80 -21.23
N PRO A 543 41.98 17.56 -19.90
CA PRO A 543 42.60 18.49 -18.96
C PRO A 543 44.09 18.66 -19.35
N PRO A 544 44.62 19.90 -19.33
CA PRO A 544 46.01 20.18 -19.70
C PRO A 544 47.03 19.47 -18.81
#